data_AF-A0A1C5FYX0-F1
#
_entry.id   AF-A0A1C5FYX0-F1
#
_cell.length_a   1.000
_cell.length_b   1.000
_cell.length_c   1.000
_cell.angle_alpha   90.00
_cell.angle_beta   90.00
_cell.angle_gamma   90.00
#
_symmetry.space_group_name_H-M   'P 1'
#
loop_
_entity.id
_entity.type
_entity.pdbx_description
1 polymer ?
#
loop_
_entity_poly.entity_id
_entity_poly.type
_entity_poly.pdbx_seq_one_letter_code
_entity_poly.pdbx_strand_id
1 'polypeptide(L)'
;GAAPSLLPAPPAEGAAVRPLPDHLDALRRLSLRTNFLTLPIAAAGLLVVTLIGRLLGTGVEWFHTHQAALGSYVGAGLFAASISILTFVELPGAQTSRTRSPLEGLRRPRAASGTGTDKGRTGAVPLLVLACAGVAAAIAAAVGVAPLQATDLGGGPVGFALLVLVLTGGPALGIRWAPKVLPGLSRRRLLALSVALTGLALLMVGLVHDTTTVVLIALLAGVSAGVAANTGHSLLDQESEEARRPRTTEHLQAVVRVGIGLGAVAAPLLAAVIGPHRLGSGDFVFAHGGAAFTLMLVGALLLPVAALVLGRTDDRQGVPLRRDLREALLGGGADEAPATTGFFIAVEGGDGSGKSTQVEALAEWIRAKGHEVVVTREPGATAVGKRLRSILLDVSSAGISHRAEALLYAADRAEHVDTVVRPALERGAVVISDRYIDSSVAYQGAGRDLAATEIARISRWATNGLVPHLTVLLDVSPETARERFTEAPDRLESEPAEFHQRVRAGFLALAAADPARYLVVDAGQLPEAVTSVVRHRLDQMLPLSEAEVKAQEEARKAAEEEARRRAEEEAARKAEEERLERERQEALAKARAEEEERKRRELEEARQREAERQAEAARQRAEDAR
;
A
#
# COMPACT_ATOMS: atom_id res chain seq x y z
N GLY A 1 16.91 13.06 20.22
CA GLY A 1 17.54 12.70 18.94
C GLY A 1 17.13 11.30 18.55
N ALA A 2 16.45 11.15 17.42
CA ALA A 2 16.19 9.87 16.71
C ALA A 2 15.57 10.14 15.31
N ALA A 3 16.05 11.18 14.62
CA ALA A 3 15.52 11.60 13.31
C ALA A 3 16.56 11.90 12.19
N PRO A 4 17.88 11.62 12.27
CA PRO A 4 18.75 11.85 11.11
C PRO A 4 18.64 10.77 10.03
N SER A 5 18.14 9.55 10.33
CA SER A 5 18.23 8.39 9.43
C SER A 5 17.03 8.18 8.49
N LEU A 6 16.04 9.07 8.52
CA LEU A 6 14.85 9.01 7.63
C LEU A 6 14.87 10.07 6.52
N LEU A 7 15.89 10.92 6.47
CA LEU A 7 16.12 11.84 5.35
C LEU A 7 17.23 11.25 4.46
N PRO A 8 17.08 11.28 3.12
CA PRO A 8 18.18 10.94 2.24
C PRO A 8 19.39 11.85 2.53
N ALA A 9 20.61 11.32 2.39
CA ALA A 9 21.83 12.09 2.61
C ALA A 9 21.82 13.35 1.73
N PRO A 10 22.32 14.51 2.24
CA PRO A 10 22.44 15.70 1.41
C PRO A 10 23.32 15.37 0.19
N PRO A 11 22.93 15.81 -1.02
CA PRO A 11 23.78 15.63 -2.20
C PRO A 11 25.11 16.36 -1.99
N ALA A 12 26.19 15.81 -2.54
CA ALA A 12 27.52 16.38 -2.44
C ALA A 12 27.50 17.86 -2.88
N GLU A 13 28.19 18.73 -2.13
CA GLU A 13 28.26 20.16 -2.39
C GLU A 13 28.61 20.42 -3.87
N GLY A 14 27.74 21.16 -4.56
CA GLY A 14 27.90 21.53 -5.97
C GLY A 14 26.87 20.94 -6.94
N ALA A 15 26.08 19.94 -6.54
CA ALA A 15 25.10 19.29 -7.43
C ALA A 15 23.64 19.80 -7.32
N ALA A 16 23.40 20.92 -6.64
CA ALA A 16 22.04 21.42 -6.45
C ALA A 16 21.58 22.30 -7.64
N VAL A 17 20.98 21.67 -8.65
CA VAL A 17 19.98 22.36 -9.47
C VAL A 17 18.80 22.65 -8.52
N ARG A 18 18.63 23.91 -8.12
CA ARG A 18 17.44 24.35 -7.39
C ARG A 18 16.20 24.18 -8.29
N PRO A 19 15.05 23.76 -7.72
CA PRO A 19 14.73 23.73 -6.30
C PRO A 19 14.99 22.37 -5.61
N LEU A 20 15.22 22.41 -4.29
CA LEU A 20 15.28 21.22 -3.41
C LEU A 20 13.97 20.41 -3.46
N PRO A 21 14.00 19.09 -3.18
CA PRO A 21 12.81 18.26 -3.13
C PRO A 21 11.80 18.77 -2.10
N ASP A 22 10.53 18.84 -2.48
CA ASP A 22 9.45 19.31 -1.63
C ASP A 22 9.20 18.34 -0.45
N HIS A 23 9.75 18.63 0.73
CA HIS A 23 9.63 17.79 1.93
C HIS A 23 8.22 17.81 2.55
N LEU A 24 7.29 18.58 1.99
CA LEU A 24 5.94 18.75 2.52
C LEU A 24 5.15 17.44 2.58
N ASP A 25 5.35 16.52 1.63
CA ASP A 25 4.64 15.23 1.62
C ASP A 25 5.14 14.28 2.72
N ALA A 26 6.44 14.26 2.99
CA ALA A 26 7.01 13.48 4.08
C ALA A 26 6.53 14.01 5.45
N LEU A 27 6.54 15.33 5.61
CA LEU A 27 6.01 16.00 6.80
C LEU A 27 4.51 15.79 6.97
N ARG A 28 3.73 15.80 5.88
CA ARG A 28 2.30 15.52 5.89
C ARG A 28 2.02 14.07 6.32
N ARG A 29 2.74 13.09 5.77
CA ARG A 29 2.61 11.68 6.17
C ARG A 29 2.96 11.48 7.65
N LEU A 30 4.03 12.12 8.11
CA LEU A 30 4.44 12.07 9.52
C LEU A 30 3.35 12.69 10.40
N SER A 31 2.88 13.89 10.08
CA SER A 31 1.82 14.59 10.81
C SER A 31 0.51 13.78 10.89
N LEU A 32 0.11 13.12 9.80
CA LEU A 32 -1.06 12.24 9.80
C LEU A 32 -0.83 11.04 10.73
N ARG A 33 0.32 10.37 10.63
CA ARG A 33 0.63 9.22 11.50
C ARG A 33 0.69 9.62 12.97
N THR A 34 1.36 10.72 13.30
CA THR A 34 1.46 11.19 14.69
C THR A 34 0.09 11.58 15.24
N ASN A 35 -0.74 12.30 14.47
CA ASN A 35 -2.06 12.70 14.95
C ASN A 35 -3.02 11.51 15.19
N PHE A 36 -2.96 10.47 14.36
CA PHE A 36 -3.86 9.33 14.48
C PHE A 36 -3.37 8.24 15.44
N LEU A 37 -2.06 7.96 15.52
CA LEU A 37 -1.54 6.90 16.38
C LEU A 37 -1.21 7.34 17.82
N THR A 38 -1.11 8.64 18.12
CA THR A 38 -0.76 9.09 19.47
C THR A 38 -1.81 8.68 20.50
N LEU A 39 -3.10 8.78 20.17
CA LEU A 39 -4.19 8.46 21.10
C LEU A 39 -4.25 6.97 21.50
N PRO A 40 -4.21 5.99 20.58
CA PRO A 40 -4.16 4.57 20.97
C PRO A 40 -2.87 4.22 21.71
N ILE A 41 -1.73 4.81 21.35
CA ILE A 41 -0.47 4.61 22.10
C ILE A 41 -0.60 5.14 23.53
N ALA A 42 -1.20 6.32 23.71
CA ALA A 42 -1.47 6.89 25.03
C ALA A 42 -2.45 6.03 25.83
N ALA A 43 -3.49 5.48 25.20
CA ALA A 43 -4.43 4.57 25.85
C ALA A 43 -3.77 3.25 26.28
N ALA A 44 -2.89 2.68 25.45
CA ALA A 44 -2.09 1.51 25.82
C ALA A 44 -1.13 1.83 26.97
N GLY A 45 -0.47 2.99 26.95
CA GLY A 45 0.37 3.47 28.05
C GLY A 45 -0.43 3.63 29.34
N LEU A 46 -1.62 4.24 29.28
CA LEU A 46 -2.52 4.39 30.42
C LEU A 46 -2.95 3.02 30.97
N LEU A 47 -3.26 2.05 30.10
CA LEU A 47 -3.60 0.69 30.50
C LEU A 47 -2.44 0.05 31.31
N VAL A 48 -1.21 0.11 30.79
CA VAL A 48 -0.02 -0.43 31.47
C VAL A 48 0.18 0.25 32.81
N VAL A 49 0.13 1.58 32.85
CA VAL A 49 0.31 2.35 34.10
C VAL A 49 -0.79 2.01 35.11
N THR A 50 -2.03 1.85 34.67
CA THR A 50 -3.14 1.50 35.55
C THR A 50 -3.00 0.08 36.11
N LEU A 51 -2.53 -0.88 35.31
CA LEU A 51 -2.25 -2.24 35.76
C LEU A 51 -1.13 -2.27 36.79
N ILE A 52 -0.05 -1.50 36.58
CA ILE A 52 1.03 -1.31 37.57
C ILE A 52 0.47 -0.68 38.85
N GLY A 53 -0.36 0.35 38.73
CA GLY A 53 -1.00 1.01 39.88
C GLY A 53 -1.86 0.05 40.70
N ARG A 54 -2.64 -0.83 40.04
CA ARG A 54 -3.38 -1.90 40.73
C ARG A 54 -2.47 -2.91 41.42
N LEU A 55 -1.37 -3.29 40.78
CA LEU A 55 -0.37 -4.18 41.40
C LEU A 55 0.27 -3.54 42.62
N LEU A 56 0.62 -2.25 42.58
CA LEU A 56 1.11 -1.52 43.75
C LEU A 56 0.05 -1.42 44.85
N GLY A 57 -1.22 -1.31 44.46
CA GLY A 57 -2.37 -1.32 45.36
C GLY A 57 -2.52 -2.62 46.17
N THR A 58 -1.89 -3.73 45.79
CA THR A 58 -1.91 -4.96 46.63
C THR A 58 -0.98 -4.84 47.84
N GLY A 59 0.02 -3.96 47.80
CA GLY A 59 0.99 -3.75 48.88
C GLY A 59 0.92 -2.38 49.56
N VAL A 60 0.26 -1.40 48.93
CA VAL A 60 0.19 -0.01 49.41
C VAL A 60 -1.26 0.50 49.30
N GLU A 61 -1.91 0.67 50.45
CA GLU A 61 -3.33 1.06 50.56
C GLU A 61 -3.67 2.36 49.81
N TRP A 62 -2.73 3.31 49.75
CA TRP A 62 -2.95 4.57 49.05
C TRP A 62 -3.27 4.37 47.56
N PHE A 63 -2.59 3.43 46.88
CA PHE A 63 -2.83 3.12 45.47
C PHE A 63 -4.11 2.30 45.26
N HIS A 64 -4.56 1.57 46.28
CA HIS A 64 -5.85 0.87 46.26
C HIS A 64 -7.02 1.87 46.22
N THR A 65 -6.95 2.93 47.04
CA THR A 65 -7.96 4.00 47.09
C THR A 65 -7.87 4.95 45.90
N HIS A 66 -6.66 5.26 45.41
CA HIS A 66 -6.42 6.24 44.34
C HIS A 66 -6.00 5.59 43.02
N GLN A 67 -6.86 4.72 42.48
CA GLN A 67 -6.55 3.92 41.27
C GLN A 67 -6.16 4.76 40.04
N ALA A 68 -6.58 6.02 39.96
CA ALA A 68 -6.26 6.91 38.84
C ALA A 68 -4.94 7.71 39.05
N ALA A 69 -4.41 7.78 40.26
CA ALA A 69 -3.38 8.77 40.59
C ALA A 69 -2.05 8.52 39.88
N LEU A 70 -1.61 7.26 39.78
CA LEU A 70 -0.38 6.93 39.05
C LEU A 70 -0.46 7.34 37.57
N GLY A 71 -1.63 7.11 36.94
CA GLY A 71 -1.91 7.57 35.57
C GLY A 71 -1.85 9.09 35.46
N SER A 72 -2.45 9.80 36.42
CA SER A 72 -2.42 11.27 36.48
C SER A 72 -1.00 11.83 36.65
N TYR A 73 -0.15 11.20 37.48
CA TYR A 73 1.25 11.62 37.67
C TYR A 73 2.10 11.41 36.42
N VAL A 74 1.96 10.26 35.76
CA VAL A 74 2.63 10.00 34.49
C VAL A 74 2.18 11.02 33.43
N GLY A 75 0.88 11.28 33.34
CA GLY A 75 0.33 12.31 32.45
C GLY A 75 0.91 13.69 32.73
N ALA A 76 0.94 14.13 33.99
CA ALA A 76 1.53 15.40 34.39
C ALA A 76 3.02 15.49 34.02
N GLY A 77 3.78 14.42 34.23
CA GLY A 77 5.19 14.34 33.83
C GLY A 77 5.39 14.46 32.31
N LEU A 78 4.55 13.80 31.51
CA LEU A 78 4.57 13.91 30.04
C LEU A 78 4.23 15.33 29.56
N PHE A 79 3.27 16.00 30.20
CA PHE A 79 2.96 17.40 29.92
C PHE A 79 4.13 18.32 30.27
N ALA A 80 4.75 18.13 31.44
CA ALA A 80 5.92 18.90 31.85
C ALA A 80 7.11 18.70 30.90
N ALA A 81 7.37 17.46 30.48
CA ALA A 81 8.40 17.14 29.49
C ALA A 81 8.11 17.79 28.13
N SER A 82 6.85 17.76 27.69
CA SER A 82 6.43 18.41 26.44
C SER A 82 6.63 19.93 26.50
N ILE A 83 6.25 20.57 27.60
CA ILE A 83 6.49 22.01 27.83
C ILE A 83 7.99 22.29 27.77
N SER A 84 8.81 21.52 28.49
CA SER A 84 10.26 21.71 28.52
C SER A 84 10.88 21.61 27.12
N ILE A 85 10.53 20.59 26.34
CA ILE A 85 11.02 20.45 24.97
C ILE A 85 10.57 21.64 24.11
N LEU A 86 9.28 21.99 24.13
CA LEU A 86 8.73 23.05 23.28
C LEU A 86 9.29 24.44 23.62
N THR A 87 9.58 24.72 24.89
CA THR A 87 10.14 26.01 25.31
C THR A 87 11.57 26.25 24.79
N PHE A 88 12.35 25.18 24.55
CA PHE A 88 13.72 25.28 24.06
C PHE A 88 13.86 25.05 22.55
N VAL A 89 12.74 24.80 21.84
CA VAL A 89 12.75 24.68 20.38
C VAL A 89 12.84 26.07 19.77
N GLU A 90 14.01 26.43 19.27
CA GLU A 90 14.20 27.59 18.39
C GLU A 90 13.67 27.26 17.00
N LEU A 91 12.58 27.91 16.60
CA LEU A 91 12.05 27.81 15.25
C LEU A 91 12.83 28.77 14.32
N PRO A 92 13.36 28.31 13.18
CA PRO A 92 14.08 29.18 12.25
C PRO A 92 13.17 30.31 11.73
N GLY A 93 13.66 31.55 11.77
CA GLY A 93 12.93 32.76 11.36
C GLY A 93 12.71 32.93 9.85
N ALA A 94 12.69 31.83 9.08
CA ALA A 94 12.41 31.88 7.65
C ALA A 94 10.91 32.16 7.42
N GLN A 95 10.58 33.01 6.44
CA GLN A 95 9.21 33.12 5.94
C GLN A 95 8.81 31.80 5.28
N THR A 96 8.16 30.93 6.04
CA THR A 96 7.55 29.71 5.49
C THR A 96 6.32 30.08 4.67
N SER A 97 5.97 29.24 3.70
CA SER A 97 4.74 29.39 2.94
C SER A 97 3.52 29.50 3.88
N ARG A 98 2.50 30.22 3.40
CA ARG A 98 1.25 30.53 4.12
C ARG A 98 0.80 29.41 5.06
N THR A 99 0.72 29.70 6.36
CA THR A 99 0.19 28.81 7.38
C THR A 99 -1.24 28.43 7.00
N ARG A 100 -1.44 27.17 6.60
CA ARG A 100 -2.77 26.65 6.25
C ARG A 100 -3.48 26.22 7.50
N SER A 101 -4.72 26.68 7.66
CA SER A 101 -5.54 26.25 8.80
C SER A 101 -5.83 24.75 8.67
N PRO A 102 -5.82 23.98 9.78
CA PRO A 102 -6.27 22.59 9.76
C PRO A 102 -7.76 22.44 9.38
N LEU A 103 -8.51 23.55 9.36
CA LEU A 103 -9.90 23.65 8.93
C LEU A 103 -10.04 24.30 7.54
N GLU A 104 -8.93 24.55 6.85
CA GLU A 104 -8.95 25.00 5.46
C GLU A 104 -9.58 23.89 4.60
N GLY A 105 -10.59 24.25 3.79
CA GLY A 105 -11.36 23.28 2.99
C GLY A 105 -12.77 22.95 3.50
N LEU A 106 -13.28 23.61 4.55
CA LEU A 106 -14.68 23.39 5.00
C LEU A 106 -15.73 23.58 3.89
N ARG A 107 -15.47 24.48 2.95
CA ARG A 107 -16.32 24.67 1.77
C ARG A 107 -15.94 23.65 0.70
N ARG A 108 -16.95 22.97 0.15
CA ARG A 108 -16.77 22.08 -1.00
C ARG A 108 -16.15 22.84 -2.17
N PRO A 109 -15.24 22.22 -2.94
CA PRO A 109 -14.79 22.75 -4.21
C PRO A 109 -15.97 23.10 -5.12
N ARG A 110 -15.85 24.14 -5.94
CA ARG A 110 -16.86 24.48 -6.95
C ARG A 110 -16.76 23.53 -8.15
N ALA A 111 -17.89 23.27 -8.79
CA ALA A 111 -17.93 22.52 -10.05
C ALA A 111 -17.17 23.25 -11.17
N ALA A 112 -16.70 22.51 -12.18
CA ALA A 112 -15.99 23.07 -13.34
C ALA A 112 -16.83 24.11 -14.12
N SER A 113 -18.17 24.01 -14.07
CA SER A 113 -19.10 24.97 -14.66
C SER A 113 -19.21 26.30 -13.90
N GLY A 114 -18.53 26.46 -12.76
CA GLY A 114 -18.62 27.65 -11.90
C GLY A 114 -19.94 27.78 -11.11
N THR A 115 -20.96 27.00 -11.47
CA THR A 115 -22.30 27.01 -10.87
C THR A 115 -22.50 25.77 -9.98
N GLY A 116 -22.36 25.94 -8.66
CA GLY A 116 -22.66 24.90 -7.66
C GLY A 116 -21.46 24.19 -7.03
N THR A 117 -21.75 23.25 -6.13
CA THR A 117 -20.74 22.45 -5.40
C THR A 117 -20.35 21.22 -6.21
N ASP A 118 -19.08 20.81 -6.13
CA ASP A 118 -18.59 19.59 -6.78
C ASP A 118 -19.29 18.36 -6.19
N LYS A 119 -20.03 17.64 -7.05
CA LYS A 119 -20.76 16.43 -6.67
C LYS A 119 -19.97 15.15 -7.03
N GLY A 120 -18.81 15.27 -7.68
CA GLY A 120 -18.08 14.15 -8.26
C GLY A 120 -18.75 13.58 -9.51
N ARG A 121 -18.10 12.57 -10.10
CA ARG A 121 -18.51 11.94 -11.37
C ARG A 121 -19.93 11.37 -11.34
N THR A 122 -20.32 10.70 -10.25
CA THR A 122 -21.65 10.09 -10.11
C THR A 122 -22.58 10.88 -9.20
N GLY A 123 -22.15 12.05 -8.71
CA GLY A 123 -22.91 12.80 -7.72
C GLY A 123 -22.79 12.30 -6.27
N ALA A 124 -21.96 11.28 -6.01
CA ALA A 124 -21.90 10.59 -4.71
C ALA A 124 -21.05 11.29 -3.64
N VAL A 125 -20.19 12.24 -4.00
CA VAL A 125 -19.23 12.91 -3.08
C VAL A 125 -19.89 13.43 -1.78
N PRO A 126 -21.05 14.11 -1.81
CA PRO A 126 -21.72 14.59 -0.59
C PRO A 126 -22.06 13.48 0.40
N LEU A 127 -22.54 12.34 -0.10
CA LEU A 127 -22.88 11.18 0.72
C LEU A 127 -21.64 10.51 1.28
N LEU A 128 -20.58 10.37 0.47
CA LEU A 128 -19.33 9.75 0.91
C LEU A 128 -18.66 10.57 2.04
N VAL A 129 -18.65 11.90 1.90
CA VAL A 129 -18.14 12.80 2.96
C VAL A 129 -19.00 12.71 4.21
N LEU A 130 -20.34 12.70 4.08
CA LEU A 130 -21.25 12.54 5.22
C LEU A 130 -21.04 11.22 5.94
N ALA A 131 -20.88 10.11 5.21
CA ALA A 131 -20.66 8.79 5.77
C ALA A 131 -19.34 8.71 6.54
N CYS A 132 -18.25 9.18 5.95
CA CYS A 132 -16.94 9.20 6.61
C CYS A 132 -16.94 10.08 7.87
N ALA A 133 -17.52 11.28 7.77
CA ALA A 133 -17.62 12.20 8.90
C ALA A 133 -18.53 11.67 10.00
N GLY A 134 -19.66 11.04 9.64
CA GLY A 134 -20.59 10.42 10.59
C GLY A 134 -19.94 9.28 11.36
N VAL A 135 -19.22 8.39 10.70
CA VAL A 135 -18.47 7.30 11.35
C VAL A 135 -17.40 7.86 12.30
N ALA A 136 -16.62 8.84 11.85
CA ALA A 136 -15.60 9.46 12.69
C ALA A 136 -16.20 10.19 13.91
N ALA A 137 -17.31 10.90 13.73
CA ALA A 137 -18.05 11.55 14.81
C ALA A 137 -18.62 10.52 15.79
N ALA A 138 -19.12 9.38 15.32
CA ALA A 138 -19.66 8.32 16.15
C ALA A 138 -18.59 7.64 17.01
N ILE A 139 -17.41 7.35 16.46
CA ILE A 139 -16.27 6.83 17.22
C ILE A 139 -15.79 7.87 18.24
N ALA A 140 -15.69 9.14 17.85
CA ALA A 140 -15.32 10.21 18.77
C ALA A 140 -16.33 10.39 19.91
N ALA A 141 -17.63 10.29 19.61
CA ALA A 141 -18.69 10.28 20.61
C ALA A 141 -18.55 9.11 21.58
N ALA A 142 -18.29 7.91 21.06
CA ALA A 142 -18.07 6.71 21.88
C ALA A 142 -16.86 6.84 22.81
N VAL A 143 -15.76 7.40 22.31
CA VAL A 143 -14.58 7.73 23.13
C VAL A 143 -14.91 8.80 24.19
N GLY A 144 -15.70 9.82 23.82
CA GLY A 144 -16.12 10.89 24.74
C GLY A 144 -16.91 10.37 25.94
N VAL A 145 -17.80 9.40 25.73
CA VAL A 145 -18.61 8.79 26.80
C VAL A 145 -17.93 7.58 27.47
N ALA A 146 -16.76 7.15 26.99
CA ALA A 146 -16.06 5.99 27.52
C ALA A 146 -15.76 6.05 29.04
N PRO A 147 -15.43 7.20 29.66
CA PRO A 147 -15.28 7.27 31.12
C PRO A 147 -16.57 6.89 31.86
N LEU A 148 -17.71 7.40 31.40
CA LEU A 148 -19.03 7.15 31.99
C LEU A 148 -19.45 5.69 31.77
N GLN A 149 -19.23 5.17 30.56
CA GLN A 149 -19.53 3.77 30.26
C GLN A 149 -18.66 2.81 31.08
N ALA A 150 -17.36 3.12 31.27
CA ALA A 150 -16.47 2.30 32.07
C ALA A 150 -16.85 2.29 33.56
N THR A 151 -17.38 3.40 34.08
CA THR A 151 -17.91 3.44 35.45
C THR A 151 -19.20 2.65 35.58
N ASP A 152 -20.12 2.76 34.62
CA ASP A 152 -21.40 2.05 34.63
C ASP A 152 -21.22 0.52 34.55
N LEU A 153 -20.18 0.07 33.84
CA LEU A 153 -19.83 -1.36 33.71
C LEU A 153 -18.95 -1.88 34.87
N GLY A 154 -18.53 -1.02 35.80
CA GLY A 154 -17.61 -1.39 36.89
C GLY A 154 -16.17 -1.67 36.44
N GLY A 155 -15.80 -1.31 35.21
CA GLY A 155 -14.44 -1.53 34.67
C GLY A 155 -13.38 -0.58 35.23
N GLY A 156 -13.80 0.55 35.80
CA GLY A 156 -12.92 1.57 36.40
C GLY A 156 -11.90 2.12 35.39
N PRO A 157 -10.71 2.57 35.85
CA PRO A 157 -9.70 3.16 34.97
C PRO A 157 -9.16 2.18 33.90
N VAL A 158 -9.12 0.88 34.20
CA VAL A 158 -8.71 -0.16 33.24
C VAL A 158 -9.75 -0.30 32.12
N GLY A 159 -11.04 -0.35 32.47
CA GLY A 159 -12.13 -0.38 31.49
C GLY A 159 -12.12 0.85 30.58
N PHE A 160 -11.87 2.03 31.16
CA PHE A 160 -11.72 3.27 30.39
C PHE A 160 -10.55 3.17 29.39
N ALA A 161 -9.36 2.80 29.86
CA ALA A 161 -8.18 2.69 29.00
C ALA A 161 -8.38 1.67 27.88
N LEU A 162 -9.01 0.53 28.16
CA LEU A 162 -9.35 -0.50 27.18
C LEU A 162 -10.34 0.02 26.13
N LEU A 163 -11.43 0.68 26.55
CA LEU A 163 -12.43 1.22 25.63
C LEU A 163 -11.83 2.26 24.69
N VAL A 164 -11.02 3.19 25.22
CA VAL A 164 -10.32 4.18 24.37
C VAL A 164 -9.34 3.48 23.43
N LEU A 165 -8.59 2.49 23.91
CA LEU A 165 -7.64 1.74 23.09
C LEU A 165 -8.31 1.03 21.93
N VAL A 166 -9.41 0.32 22.15
CA VAL A 166 -10.09 -0.43 21.07
C VAL A 166 -10.87 0.48 20.13
N LEU A 167 -11.49 1.55 20.62
CA LEU A 167 -12.23 2.49 19.78
C LEU A 167 -11.32 3.37 18.91
N THR A 168 -10.07 3.62 19.33
CA THR A 168 -9.11 4.47 18.59
C THR A 168 -8.04 3.67 17.86
N GLY A 169 -7.64 2.50 18.39
CA GLY A 169 -6.72 1.56 17.75
C GLY A 169 -7.42 0.66 16.73
N GLY A 170 -8.69 0.31 16.96
CA GLY A 170 -9.52 -0.44 16.02
C GLY A 170 -9.58 0.19 14.63
N PRO A 171 -9.83 1.50 14.48
CA PRO A 171 -9.80 2.16 13.18
C PRO A 171 -8.46 2.05 12.45
N ALA A 172 -7.34 2.11 13.17
CA ALA A 172 -6.01 1.93 12.56
C ALA A 172 -5.82 0.49 12.02
N LEU A 173 -6.27 -0.52 12.76
CA LEU A 173 -6.29 -1.92 12.31
C LEU A 173 -7.22 -2.10 11.11
N GLY A 174 -8.43 -1.52 11.18
CA GLY A 174 -9.42 -1.55 10.12
C GLY A 174 -8.90 -0.94 8.82
N ILE A 175 -8.25 0.23 8.88
CA ILE A 175 -7.61 0.86 7.71
C ILE A 175 -6.55 -0.07 7.09
N ARG A 176 -5.72 -0.70 7.93
CA ARG A 176 -4.66 -1.61 7.45
C ARG A 176 -5.20 -2.89 6.82
N TRP A 177 -6.35 -3.39 7.29
CA TRP A 177 -6.96 -4.62 6.77
C TRP A 177 -7.99 -4.37 5.66
N ALA A 178 -8.48 -3.14 5.50
CA ALA A 178 -9.53 -2.80 4.55
C ALA A 178 -9.34 -3.34 3.12
N PRO A 179 -8.13 -3.34 2.51
CA PRO A 179 -7.93 -3.91 1.18
C PRO A 179 -8.27 -5.42 1.10
N LYS A 180 -8.08 -6.15 2.21
CA LYS A 180 -8.30 -7.60 2.34
C LYS A 180 -9.70 -7.97 2.80
N VAL A 181 -10.50 -7.00 3.27
CA VAL A 181 -11.87 -7.28 3.74
C VAL A 181 -12.79 -7.43 2.54
N LEU A 182 -13.35 -8.64 2.38
CA LEU A 182 -14.35 -9.00 1.37
C LEU A 182 -13.96 -8.50 -0.04
N PRO A 183 -12.84 -8.97 -0.62
CA PRO A 183 -12.31 -8.46 -1.89
C PRO A 183 -13.30 -8.61 -3.06
N GLY A 184 -14.20 -9.60 -3.00
CA GLY A 184 -15.25 -9.81 -4.01
C GLY A 184 -16.43 -8.82 -3.98
N LEU A 185 -16.60 -8.05 -2.90
CA LEU A 185 -17.65 -7.03 -2.78
C LEU A 185 -17.25 -5.71 -3.44
N SER A 186 -18.23 -5.02 -4.03
CA SER A 186 -18.00 -3.66 -4.51
C SER A 186 -17.63 -2.73 -3.34
N ARG A 187 -16.70 -1.80 -3.58
CA ARG A 187 -16.24 -0.86 -2.55
C ARG A 187 -17.39 0.03 -2.04
N ARG A 188 -18.38 0.33 -2.88
CA ARG A 188 -19.58 1.10 -2.51
C ARG A 188 -20.48 0.33 -1.53
N ARG A 189 -20.70 -0.97 -1.76
CA ARG A 189 -21.42 -1.85 -0.82
C ARG A 189 -20.63 -2.09 0.46
N LEU A 190 -19.32 -2.29 0.35
CA LEU A 190 -18.43 -2.45 1.51
C LEU A 190 -18.47 -1.23 2.42
N LEU A 191 -18.48 -0.01 1.87
CA LEU A 191 -18.65 1.22 2.66
C LEU A 191 -19.97 1.20 3.43
N ALA A 192 -21.09 0.96 2.77
CA ALA A 192 -22.41 0.93 3.42
C ALA A 192 -22.50 -0.14 4.52
N LEU A 193 -22.01 -1.35 4.25
CA LEU A 193 -21.95 -2.43 5.23
C LEU A 193 -21.06 -2.09 6.42
N SER A 194 -19.91 -1.46 6.19
CA SER A 194 -18.99 -1.07 7.25
C SER A 194 -19.58 0.03 8.15
N VAL A 195 -20.28 1.00 7.56
CA VAL A 195 -21.03 2.03 8.32
C VAL A 195 -22.16 1.40 9.13
N ALA A 196 -22.94 0.48 8.53
CA ALA A 196 -24.01 -0.23 9.23
C ALA A 196 -23.46 -1.08 10.39
N LEU A 197 -22.37 -1.80 10.18
CA LEU A 197 -21.72 -2.63 11.19
C LEU A 197 -21.16 -1.76 12.33
N THR A 198 -20.59 -0.59 12.02
CA THR A 198 -20.15 0.38 13.04
C THR A 198 -21.34 0.82 13.90
N GLY A 199 -22.44 1.22 13.25
CA GLY A 199 -23.67 1.66 13.93
C GLY A 199 -24.30 0.59 14.81
N LEU A 200 -24.45 -0.63 14.28
CA LEU A 200 -24.99 -1.77 15.01
C LEU A 200 -24.10 -2.16 16.18
N ALA A 201 -22.77 -2.16 15.99
CA ALA A 201 -21.83 -2.45 17.07
C ALA A 201 -21.93 -1.41 18.19
N LEU A 202 -21.93 -0.10 17.88
CA LEU A 202 -22.10 0.95 18.91
C LEU A 202 -23.45 0.87 19.62
N LEU A 203 -24.52 0.52 18.90
CA LEU A 203 -25.83 0.27 19.50
C LEU A 203 -25.76 -0.87 20.51
N MET A 204 -25.11 -1.97 20.15
CA MET A 204 -24.91 -3.13 21.02
C MET A 204 -24.01 -2.82 22.21
N VAL A 205 -22.98 -1.97 22.07
CA VAL A 205 -22.14 -1.52 23.20
C VAL A 205 -23.00 -0.83 24.28
N GLY A 206 -23.98 -0.03 23.87
CA GLY A 206 -24.91 0.60 24.81
C GLY A 206 -25.92 -0.37 25.43
N LEU A 207 -26.26 -1.46 24.74
CA LEU A 207 -27.26 -2.41 25.22
C LEU A 207 -26.71 -3.43 26.23
N VAL A 208 -25.45 -3.84 26.08
CA VAL A 208 -24.82 -4.93 26.82
C VAL A 208 -24.17 -4.41 28.12
N HIS A 209 -24.41 -5.10 29.24
CA HIS A 209 -23.85 -4.76 30.57
C HIS A 209 -22.63 -5.60 30.99
N ASP A 210 -22.13 -6.47 30.12
CA ASP A 210 -20.90 -7.21 30.36
C ASP A 210 -19.67 -6.46 29.82
N THR A 211 -18.70 -6.17 30.68
CA THR A 211 -17.49 -5.41 30.31
C THR A 211 -16.71 -6.07 29.18
N THR A 212 -16.56 -7.40 29.22
CA THR A 212 -15.74 -8.13 28.23
C THR A 212 -16.39 -8.07 26.85
N THR A 213 -17.69 -8.34 26.79
CA THR A 213 -18.47 -8.28 25.57
C THR A 213 -18.51 -6.87 25.00
N VAL A 214 -18.68 -5.85 25.85
CA VAL A 214 -18.61 -4.43 25.44
C VAL A 214 -17.28 -4.10 24.80
N VAL A 215 -16.15 -4.51 25.37
CA VAL A 215 -14.81 -4.27 24.78
C VAL A 215 -14.66 -4.96 23.42
N LEU A 216 -15.13 -6.20 23.26
CA LEU A 216 -15.08 -6.93 21.99
C LEU A 216 -15.94 -6.26 20.91
N ILE A 217 -17.16 -5.84 21.25
CA ILE A 217 -18.06 -5.16 20.33
C ILE A 217 -17.52 -3.76 19.99
N ALA A 218 -16.94 -3.05 20.96
CA ALA A 218 -16.28 -1.76 20.72
C ALA A 218 -15.07 -1.90 19.79
N LEU A 219 -14.29 -2.98 19.90
CA LEU A 219 -13.24 -3.31 18.94
C LEU A 219 -13.80 -3.55 17.53
N LEU A 220 -14.91 -4.29 17.41
CA LEU A 220 -15.59 -4.50 16.14
C LEU A 220 -16.10 -3.19 15.52
N ALA A 221 -16.64 -2.28 16.35
CA ALA A 221 -17.03 -0.93 15.92
C ALA A 221 -15.82 -0.13 15.42
N GLY A 222 -14.70 -0.17 16.15
CA GLY A 222 -13.46 0.49 15.75
C GLY A 222 -12.91 -0.04 14.43
N VAL A 223 -12.79 -1.36 14.28
CA VAL A 223 -12.28 -2.00 13.04
C VAL A 223 -13.19 -1.71 11.86
N SER A 224 -14.52 -1.83 12.01
CA SER A 224 -15.46 -1.55 10.93
C SER A 224 -15.46 -0.06 10.54
N ALA A 225 -15.30 0.85 11.50
CA ALA A 225 -15.09 2.27 11.24
C ALA A 225 -13.82 2.55 10.42
N GLY A 226 -12.72 1.84 10.72
CA GLY A 226 -11.48 1.92 9.95
C GLY A 226 -11.63 1.45 8.50
N VAL A 227 -12.37 0.35 8.28
CA VAL A 227 -12.69 -0.15 6.94
C VAL A 227 -13.56 0.86 6.19
N ALA A 228 -14.56 1.47 6.85
CA ALA A 228 -15.38 2.53 6.27
C ALA A 228 -14.53 3.76 5.88
N ALA A 229 -13.61 4.20 6.75
CA ALA A 229 -12.75 5.35 6.50
C ALA A 229 -11.82 5.14 5.29
N ASN A 230 -11.15 3.98 5.21
CA ASN A 230 -10.30 3.65 4.07
C ASN A 230 -11.10 3.55 2.77
N THR A 231 -12.21 2.81 2.80
CA THR A 231 -13.06 2.59 1.63
C THR A 231 -13.68 3.90 1.13
N GLY A 232 -14.14 4.76 2.05
CA GLY A 232 -14.68 6.08 1.72
C GLY A 232 -13.64 7.02 1.11
N HIS A 233 -12.39 6.97 1.58
CA HIS A 233 -11.29 7.72 0.98
C HIS A 233 -11.00 7.25 -0.45
N SER A 234 -10.86 5.93 -0.65
CA SER A 234 -10.65 5.36 -1.99
C SER A 234 -11.79 5.69 -2.96
N LEU A 235 -13.05 5.66 -2.49
CA LEU A 235 -14.20 6.05 -3.31
C LEU A 235 -14.19 7.54 -3.67
N LEU A 236 -13.79 8.41 -2.75
CA LEU A 236 -13.65 9.85 -3.02
C LEU A 236 -12.55 10.14 -4.05
N ASP A 237 -11.45 9.40 -4.02
CA ASP A 237 -10.38 9.51 -5.03
C ASP A 237 -10.81 9.04 -6.42
N GLN A 238 -11.74 8.08 -6.48
CA GLN A 238 -12.35 7.59 -7.73
C GLN A 238 -13.38 8.57 -8.30
N GLU A 239 -14.14 9.24 -7.43
CA GLU A 239 -15.17 10.23 -7.79
C GLU A 239 -14.60 11.60 -8.17
N SER A 240 -13.40 11.94 -7.69
CA SER A 240 -12.76 13.22 -7.93
C SER A 240 -11.81 13.18 -9.13
N GLU A 241 -11.85 14.24 -9.93
CA GLU A 241 -10.86 14.45 -11.00
C GLU A 241 -9.46 14.68 -10.40
N GLU A 242 -8.43 14.24 -11.11
CA GLU A 242 -7.05 14.25 -10.64
C GLU A 242 -6.58 15.64 -10.19
N ALA A 243 -6.93 16.69 -10.95
CA ALA A 243 -6.63 18.08 -10.62
C ALA A 243 -7.33 18.59 -9.33
N ARG A 244 -8.41 17.92 -8.88
CA ARG A 244 -9.24 18.32 -7.73
C ARG A 244 -9.07 17.43 -6.50
N ARG A 245 -8.49 16.22 -6.66
CA ARG A 245 -8.20 15.28 -5.56
C ARG A 245 -7.61 15.92 -4.29
N PRO A 246 -6.61 16.83 -4.37
CA PRO A 246 -6.04 17.44 -3.17
C PRO A 246 -7.06 18.27 -2.37
N ARG A 247 -7.87 19.08 -3.06
CA ARG A 247 -8.88 19.94 -2.42
C ARG A 247 -10.06 19.15 -1.85
N THR A 248 -10.47 18.08 -2.54
CA THR A 248 -11.53 17.19 -2.05
C THR A 248 -11.07 16.42 -0.81
N THR A 249 -9.80 16.00 -0.77
CA THR A 249 -9.20 15.39 0.41
C THR A 249 -9.10 16.36 1.58
N GLU A 250 -8.68 17.61 1.34
CA GLU A 250 -8.67 18.66 2.36
C GLU A 250 -10.08 18.92 2.91
N HIS A 251 -11.09 18.98 2.04
CA HIS A 251 -12.48 19.10 2.45
C HIS A 251 -12.94 17.94 3.35
N LEU A 252 -12.68 16.70 2.94
CA LEU A 252 -12.99 15.52 3.75
C LEU A 252 -12.33 15.61 5.13
N GLN A 253 -11.03 15.92 5.19
CA GLN A 253 -10.28 16.00 6.45
C GLN A 253 -10.82 17.11 7.36
N ALA A 254 -11.18 18.27 6.81
CA ALA A 254 -11.78 19.36 7.58
C ALA A 254 -13.13 18.95 8.18
N VAL A 255 -14.01 18.34 7.38
CA VAL A 255 -15.34 17.90 7.85
C VAL A 255 -15.22 16.77 8.87
N VAL A 256 -14.32 15.81 8.66
CA VAL A 256 -14.04 14.73 9.63
C VAL A 256 -13.55 15.30 10.96
N ARG A 257 -12.63 16.28 10.95
CA ARG A 257 -12.14 16.94 12.18
C ARG A 257 -13.24 17.65 12.94
N VAL A 258 -14.10 18.39 12.23
CA VAL A 258 -15.27 19.03 12.85
C VAL A 258 -16.22 17.98 13.42
N GLY A 259 -16.49 16.90 12.69
CA GLY A 259 -17.29 15.78 13.17
C GLY A 259 -16.74 15.14 14.43
N ILE A 260 -15.43 14.89 14.49
CA ILE A 260 -14.74 14.36 15.67
C ILE A 260 -14.90 15.32 16.86
N GLY A 261 -14.65 16.62 16.66
CA GLY A 261 -14.79 17.63 17.71
C GLY A 261 -16.23 17.73 18.24
N LEU A 262 -17.22 17.76 17.34
CA LEU A 262 -18.63 17.78 17.71
C LEU A 262 -19.04 16.51 18.46
N GLY A 263 -18.64 15.33 17.98
CA GLY A 263 -18.95 14.05 18.63
C GLY A 263 -18.35 13.96 20.04
N ALA A 264 -17.07 14.31 20.19
CA ALA A 264 -16.36 14.24 21.46
C ALA A 264 -16.93 15.19 22.53
N VAL A 265 -17.50 16.34 22.13
CA VAL A 265 -18.09 17.32 23.06
C VAL A 265 -19.59 17.07 23.28
N ALA A 266 -20.35 16.82 22.22
CA ALA A 266 -21.81 16.68 22.30
C ALA A 266 -22.23 15.39 22.99
N ALA A 267 -21.49 14.29 22.83
CA ALA A 267 -21.89 13.00 23.39
C ALA A 267 -21.85 12.95 24.92
N PRO A 268 -20.80 13.43 25.63
CA PRO A 268 -20.83 13.55 27.08
C PRO A 268 -21.94 14.47 27.60
N LEU A 269 -22.19 15.59 26.90
CA LEU A 269 -23.28 16.51 27.26
C LEU A 269 -24.65 15.85 27.09
N LEU A 270 -24.85 15.10 26.01
CA LEU A 270 -26.06 14.33 25.78
C LEU A 270 -26.24 13.24 26.84
N ALA A 271 -25.17 12.52 27.17
CA ALA A 271 -25.18 11.53 28.24
C ALA A 271 -25.56 12.16 29.59
N ALA A 272 -25.04 13.35 29.89
CA ALA A 272 -25.38 14.08 31.10
C ALA A 272 -26.85 14.54 31.11
N VAL A 273 -27.39 15.00 29.98
CA VAL A 273 -28.79 15.43 29.84
C VAL A 273 -29.75 14.25 29.97
N ILE A 274 -29.44 13.11 29.37
CA ILE A 274 -30.27 11.89 29.50
C ILE A 274 -30.25 11.41 30.95
N GLY A 275 -29.07 11.40 31.58
CA GLY A 275 -28.92 10.92 32.95
C GLY A 275 -29.21 9.42 33.10
N PRO A 276 -29.27 8.90 34.33
CA PRO A 276 -29.58 7.51 34.59
C PRO A 276 -31.10 7.26 34.50
N HIS A 277 -31.52 6.33 33.63
CA HIS A 277 -32.90 5.87 33.59
C HIS A 277 -33.01 4.42 34.07
N ARG A 278 -33.99 4.16 34.94
CA ARG A 278 -34.43 2.82 35.31
C ARG A 278 -35.87 2.65 34.84
N LEU A 279 -36.06 1.91 33.75
CA LEU A 279 -37.37 1.52 33.25
C LEU A 279 -37.59 0.05 33.63
N GLY A 280 -38.57 -0.23 34.48
CA GLY A 280 -38.94 -1.58 34.88
C GLY A 280 -40.34 -1.93 34.40
N SER A 281 -40.51 -3.09 33.76
CA SER A 281 -41.82 -3.72 33.54
C SER A 281 -41.67 -5.22 33.76
N GLY A 282 -42.23 -5.73 34.88
CA GLY A 282 -42.07 -7.13 35.30
C GLY A 282 -40.63 -7.48 35.67
N ASP A 283 -40.16 -8.68 35.27
CA ASP A 283 -38.83 -9.21 35.58
C ASP A 283 -37.67 -8.51 34.81
N PHE A 284 -37.99 -7.57 33.91
CA PHE A 284 -36.99 -6.85 33.11
C PHE A 284 -36.75 -5.45 33.69
N VAL A 285 -35.59 -5.26 34.34
CA VAL A 285 -35.12 -3.96 34.82
C VAL A 285 -34.13 -3.39 33.81
N PHE A 286 -34.58 -2.43 33.01
CA PHE A 286 -33.74 -1.69 32.06
C PHE A 286 -33.09 -0.51 32.80
N ALA A 287 -31.93 -0.76 33.42
CA ALA A 287 -31.14 0.25 34.12
C ALA A 287 -29.90 0.61 33.29
N HIS A 288 -29.96 1.74 32.59
CA HIS A 288 -28.86 2.22 31.74
C HIS A 288 -28.52 3.66 32.10
N GLY A 289 -27.22 3.93 32.22
CA GLY A 289 -26.71 5.29 32.34
C GLY A 289 -26.84 6.05 31.02
N GLY A 290 -26.76 7.38 31.08
CA GLY A 290 -26.89 8.22 29.89
C GLY A 290 -25.83 7.95 28.82
N ALA A 291 -24.68 7.38 29.19
CA ALA A 291 -23.63 6.96 28.27
C ALA A 291 -24.10 5.83 27.33
N ALA A 292 -24.74 4.80 27.88
CA ALA A 292 -25.31 3.70 27.13
C ALA A 292 -26.39 4.17 26.14
N PHE A 293 -27.32 5.01 26.58
CA PHE A 293 -28.35 5.60 25.70
C PHE A 293 -27.74 6.45 24.58
N THR A 294 -26.69 7.21 24.89
CA THR A 294 -25.97 8.01 23.90
C THR A 294 -25.32 7.12 22.84
N LEU A 295 -24.68 6.02 23.23
CA LEU A 295 -24.12 5.04 22.30
C LEU A 295 -25.20 4.38 21.43
N MET A 296 -26.34 4.02 22.04
CA MET A 296 -27.51 3.49 21.31
C MET A 296 -28.02 4.48 20.28
N LEU A 297 -28.20 5.74 20.64
CA LEU A 297 -28.68 6.78 19.73
C LEU A 297 -27.69 7.04 18.59
N VAL A 298 -26.41 7.21 18.90
CA VAL A 298 -25.35 7.43 17.91
C VAL A 298 -25.25 6.24 16.95
N GLY A 299 -25.29 5.02 17.48
CA GLY A 299 -25.30 3.79 16.68
C GLY A 299 -26.53 3.70 15.77
N ALA A 300 -27.71 3.98 16.31
CA ALA A 300 -28.97 3.98 15.55
C ALA A 300 -28.98 5.04 14.43
N LEU A 301 -28.40 6.23 14.67
CA LEU A 301 -28.30 7.31 13.67
C LEU A 301 -27.35 6.98 12.51
N LEU A 302 -26.40 6.05 12.68
CA LEU A 302 -25.57 5.57 11.57
C LEU A 302 -26.29 4.62 10.62
N LEU A 303 -27.32 3.90 11.08
CA LEU A 303 -28.08 2.96 10.25
C LEU A 303 -28.80 3.62 9.05
N PRO A 304 -29.53 4.75 9.21
CA PRO A 304 -30.12 5.43 8.06
C PRO A 304 -29.05 6.03 7.13
N VAL A 305 -27.89 6.46 7.65
CA VAL A 305 -26.76 6.89 6.82
C VAL A 305 -26.26 5.73 5.96
N ALA A 306 -26.08 4.54 6.55
CA ALA A 306 -25.68 3.34 5.82
C ALA A 306 -26.70 2.95 4.74
N ALA A 307 -28.00 2.99 5.07
CA ALA A 307 -29.08 2.70 4.12
C ALA A 307 -29.10 3.72 2.97
N LEU A 308 -28.89 5.00 3.26
CA LEU A 308 -28.82 6.07 2.26
C LEU A 308 -27.62 5.88 1.32
N VAL A 309 -26.44 5.55 1.87
CA VAL A 309 -25.23 5.24 1.08
C VAL A 309 -25.49 4.03 0.19
N LEU A 310 -26.05 2.94 0.74
CA LEU A 310 -26.36 1.75 -0.05
C LEU A 310 -27.34 2.09 -1.18
N GLY A 311 -28.48 2.72 -0.88
CA GLY A 311 -29.51 2.98 -1.89
C GLY A 311 -29.11 3.98 -2.98
N ARG A 312 -28.20 4.93 -2.69
CA ARG A 312 -27.82 6.01 -3.63
C ARG A 312 -26.50 5.77 -4.36
N THR A 313 -25.64 4.91 -3.83
CA THR A 313 -24.31 4.67 -4.39
C THR A 313 -24.12 3.24 -4.90
N ASP A 314 -25.09 2.33 -4.73
CA ASP A 314 -24.94 0.96 -5.22
C ASP A 314 -24.74 0.88 -6.74
N ASP A 315 -23.64 0.27 -7.13
CA ASP A 315 -23.18 0.05 -8.49
C ASP A 315 -23.61 -1.32 -9.06
N ARG A 316 -24.19 -2.21 -8.23
CA ARG A 316 -24.69 -3.54 -8.64
C ARG A 316 -26.22 -3.59 -8.63
N GLN A 317 -26.86 -2.67 -9.34
CA GLN A 317 -28.32 -2.64 -9.48
C GLN A 317 -28.84 -3.97 -10.04
N GLY A 318 -29.87 -4.54 -9.40
CA GLY A 318 -30.46 -5.83 -9.78
C GLY A 318 -29.87 -7.07 -9.10
N VAL A 319 -28.73 -6.97 -8.41
CA VAL A 319 -28.16 -8.10 -7.62
C VAL A 319 -28.50 -7.92 -6.14
N PRO A 320 -29.26 -8.85 -5.50
CA PRO A 320 -29.58 -8.74 -4.09
C PRO A 320 -28.31 -8.73 -3.21
N LEU A 321 -28.23 -7.83 -2.23
CA LEU A 321 -27.10 -7.72 -1.31
C LEU A 321 -26.76 -9.06 -0.63
N ARG A 322 -27.78 -9.83 -0.25
CA ARG A 322 -27.61 -11.17 0.36
C ARG A 322 -26.86 -12.15 -0.52
N ARG A 323 -27.09 -12.09 -1.84
CA ARG A 323 -26.45 -12.98 -2.81
C ARG A 323 -24.99 -12.59 -2.98
N ASP A 324 -24.76 -11.29 -3.14
CA ASP A 324 -23.43 -10.71 -3.29
C ASP A 324 -22.53 -10.97 -2.07
N LEU A 325 -23.10 -10.78 -0.86
CA LEU A 325 -22.42 -11.07 0.39
C LEU A 325 -22.14 -12.57 0.55
N ARG A 326 -23.09 -13.43 0.18
CA ARG A 326 -22.89 -14.89 0.21
C ARG A 326 -21.79 -15.32 -0.76
N GLU A 327 -21.77 -14.78 -1.98
CA GLU A 327 -20.73 -15.06 -2.98
C GLU A 327 -19.35 -14.58 -2.49
N ALA A 328 -19.27 -13.40 -1.87
CA ALA A 328 -18.04 -12.87 -1.30
C ALA A 328 -17.54 -13.62 -0.05
N LEU A 329 -18.45 -14.17 0.77
CA LEU A 329 -18.12 -14.94 1.97
C LEU A 329 -17.78 -16.41 1.67
N LEU A 330 -18.44 -17.02 0.70
CA LEU A 330 -18.25 -18.43 0.33
C LEU A 330 -17.16 -18.63 -0.73
N GLY A 331 -16.46 -17.57 -1.15
CA GLY A 331 -15.38 -17.67 -2.15
C GLY A 331 -15.88 -18.13 -3.52
N GLY A 332 -17.07 -17.68 -3.93
CA GLY A 332 -17.78 -18.19 -5.11
C GLY A 332 -17.20 -17.79 -6.48
N GLY A 333 -15.97 -17.29 -6.55
CA GLY A 333 -15.24 -17.11 -7.80
C GLY A 333 -13.87 -17.75 -7.63
N ALA A 334 -13.38 -18.47 -8.65
CA ALA A 334 -11.97 -18.82 -8.70
C ALA A 334 -11.16 -17.54 -8.46
N ASP A 335 -10.26 -17.56 -7.46
CA ASP A 335 -9.37 -16.44 -7.19
C ASP A 335 -8.64 -16.10 -8.49
N GLU A 336 -8.80 -14.86 -8.99
CA GLU A 336 -8.10 -14.41 -10.18
C GLU A 336 -6.60 -14.40 -9.87
N ALA A 337 -5.85 -15.28 -10.49
CA ALA A 337 -4.42 -15.39 -10.30
C ALA A 337 -3.72 -15.72 -11.62
N PRO A 338 -2.56 -15.11 -11.89
CA PRO A 338 -1.66 -15.60 -12.92
C PRO A 338 -1.21 -17.03 -12.60
N ALA A 339 -0.83 -17.79 -13.63
CA ALA A 339 -0.25 -19.11 -13.42
C ALA A 339 1.04 -19.02 -12.60
N THR A 340 1.30 -20.01 -11.75
CA THR A 340 2.51 -20.07 -10.92
C THR A 340 3.76 -20.49 -11.71
N THR A 341 3.57 -21.10 -12.88
CA THR A 341 4.62 -21.53 -13.81
C THR A 341 4.34 -20.97 -15.20
N GLY A 342 5.42 -20.71 -15.95
CA GLY A 342 5.34 -20.08 -17.26
C GLY A 342 5.02 -18.58 -17.16
N PHE A 343 4.78 -17.95 -18.31
CA PHE A 343 4.43 -16.53 -18.37
C PHE A 343 3.34 -16.31 -19.41
N PHE A 344 2.28 -15.59 -19.05
CA PHE A 344 1.10 -15.43 -19.91
C PHE A 344 0.90 -13.96 -20.30
N ILE A 345 0.92 -13.69 -21.61
CA ILE A 345 0.73 -12.38 -22.21
C ILE A 345 -0.54 -12.41 -23.04
N ALA A 346 -1.44 -11.44 -22.82
CA ALA A 346 -2.56 -11.19 -23.70
C ALA A 346 -2.31 -9.88 -24.47
N VAL A 347 -2.50 -9.90 -25.79
CA VAL A 347 -2.48 -8.69 -26.63
C VAL A 347 -3.91 -8.34 -26.98
N GLU A 348 -4.34 -7.16 -26.54
CA GLU A 348 -5.72 -6.67 -26.61
C GLU A 348 -5.80 -5.36 -27.39
N GLY A 349 -6.99 -5.03 -27.89
CA GLY A 349 -7.23 -3.81 -28.66
C GLY A 349 -8.31 -3.97 -29.71
N GLY A 350 -8.76 -2.84 -30.26
CA GLY A 350 -9.74 -2.81 -31.35
C GLY A 350 -9.27 -3.55 -32.60
N ASP A 351 -10.19 -3.92 -33.49
CA ASP A 351 -9.83 -4.46 -34.81
C ASP A 351 -8.99 -3.45 -35.58
N GLY A 352 -7.97 -3.90 -36.33
CA GLY A 352 -7.04 -3.01 -37.06
C GLY A 352 -5.93 -2.36 -36.23
N SER A 353 -5.84 -2.65 -34.91
CA SER A 353 -4.80 -2.10 -34.03
C SER A 353 -3.38 -2.67 -34.24
N GLY A 354 -3.21 -3.72 -35.04
CA GLY A 354 -1.90 -4.35 -35.30
C GLY A 354 -1.52 -5.46 -34.32
N LYS A 355 -2.50 -6.07 -33.63
CA LYS A 355 -2.26 -7.16 -32.66
C LYS A 355 -1.43 -8.30 -33.24
N SER A 356 -1.84 -8.86 -34.39
CA SER A 356 -1.13 -9.99 -35.02
C SER A 356 0.34 -9.67 -35.30
N THR A 357 0.62 -8.48 -35.84
CA THR A 357 1.99 -8.00 -36.09
C THR A 357 2.81 -7.95 -34.80
N GLN A 358 2.24 -7.42 -33.72
CA GLN A 358 2.92 -7.34 -32.43
C GLN A 358 3.10 -8.72 -31.79
N VAL A 359 2.11 -9.61 -31.90
CA VAL A 359 2.20 -10.98 -31.38
C VAL A 359 3.34 -11.75 -32.04
N GLU A 360 3.48 -11.66 -33.37
CA GLU A 360 4.57 -12.31 -34.11
C GLU A 360 5.94 -11.73 -33.73
N ALA A 361 6.08 -10.40 -33.75
CA ALA A 361 7.33 -9.72 -33.41
C ALA A 361 7.79 -10.02 -31.97
N LEU A 362 6.86 -10.04 -31.01
CA LEU A 362 7.15 -10.39 -29.63
C LEU A 362 7.51 -11.88 -29.48
N ALA A 363 6.82 -12.76 -30.20
CA ALA A 363 7.12 -14.19 -30.16
C ALA A 363 8.53 -14.50 -30.68
N GLU A 364 8.93 -13.89 -31.80
CA GLU A 364 10.28 -14.04 -32.34
C GLU A 364 11.34 -13.52 -31.36
N TRP A 365 11.12 -12.34 -30.78
CA TRP A 365 12.04 -11.76 -29.81
C TRP A 365 12.18 -12.60 -28.54
N ILE A 366 11.08 -13.12 -27.98
CA ILE A 366 11.11 -13.97 -26.78
C ILE A 366 11.76 -15.33 -27.09
N ARG A 367 11.53 -15.91 -28.27
CA ARG A 367 12.23 -17.12 -28.72
C ARG A 367 13.73 -16.90 -28.86
N ALA A 368 14.15 -15.75 -29.38
CA ALA A 368 15.56 -15.39 -29.50
C ALA A 368 16.27 -15.28 -28.13
N LYS A 369 15.53 -15.05 -27.04
CA LYS A 369 16.04 -15.11 -25.66
C LYS A 369 16.13 -16.53 -25.08
N GLY A 370 15.68 -17.54 -25.81
CA GLY A 370 15.78 -18.95 -25.41
C GLY A 370 14.56 -19.50 -24.66
N HIS A 371 13.41 -18.83 -24.70
CA HIS A 371 12.17 -19.36 -24.12
C HIS A 371 11.38 -20.23 -25.12
N GLU A 372 10.68 -21.26 -24.63
CA GLU A 372 9.58 -21.88 -25.37
C GLU A 372 8.42 -20.87 -25.48
N VAL A 373 7.95 -20.59 -26.69
CA VAL A 373 6.86 -19.63 -26.93
C VAL A 373 5.71 -20.27 -27.69
N VAL A 374 4.54 -20.28 -27.05
CA VAL A 374 3.27 -20.72 -27.64
C VAL A 374 2.45 -19.49 -28.01
N VAL A 375 2.28 -19.28 -29.32
CA VAL A 375 1.40 -18.23 -29.85
C VAL A 375 0.02 -18.82 -30.11
N THR A 376 -1.01 -18.13 -29.63
CA THR A 376 -2.39 -18.55 -29.78
C THR A 376 -3.34 -17.36 -29.96
N ARG A 377 -4.64 -17.61 -30.17
CA ARG A 377 -5.65 -16.57 -30.38
C ARG A 377 -7.06 -16.99 -29.94
N GLU A 378 -7.87 -16.01 -29.58
CA GLU A 378 -9.29 -16.20 -29.30
C GLU A 378 -10.17 -15.31 -30.19
N PRO A 379 -11.25 -15.84 -30.80
CA PRO A 379 -11.67 -17.24 -30.78
C PRO A 379 -10.95 -18.06 -31.87
N GLY A 380 -10.91 -19.38 -31.75
CA GLY A 380 -10.56 -20.26 -32.87
C GLY A 380 -9.17 -20.93 -32.88
N ALA A 381 -8.48 -20.98 -31.75
CA ALA A 381 -7.22 -21.73 -31.64
C ALA A 381 -7.39 -23.26 -31.61
N THR A 382 -8.56 -23.78 -31.20
CA THR A 382 -8.83 -25.23 -31.09
C THR A 382 -9.72 -25.74 -32.22
N ALA A 383 -9.85 -27.06 -32.39
CA ALA A 383 -10.73 -27.64 -33.42
C ALA A 383 -12.21 -27.26 -33.20
N VAL A 384 -12.67 -27.29 -31.95
CA VAL A 384 -14.00 -26.81 -31.55
C VAL A 384 -14.08 -25.30 -31.75
N GLY A 385 -13.06 -24.57 -31.31
CA GLY A 385 -12.99 -23.13 -31.44
C GLY A 385 -13.08 -22.64 -32.88
N LYS A 386 -12.46 -23.33 -33.84
CA LYS A 386 -12.58 -22.99 -35.27
C LYS A 386 -14.03 -23.03 -35.76
N ARG A 387 -14.82 -24.00 -35.29
CA ARG A 387 -16.26 -24.11 -35.60
C ARG A 387 -17.08 -23.02 -34.91
N LEU A 388 -16.73 -22.68 -33.67
CA LEU A 388 -17.37 -21.57 -32.95
C LEU A 388 -17.05 -20.23 -33.62
N ARG A 389 -15.79 -20.01 -34.02
CA ARG A 389 -15.35 -18.82 -34.75
C ARG A 389 -16.10 -18.66 -36.07
N SER A 390 -16.29 -19.74 -36.85
CA SER A 390 -17.06 -19.64 -38.09
C SER A 390 -18.49 -19.18 -37.83
N ILE A 391 -19.15 -19.66 -36.77
CA ILE A 391 -20.51 -19.20 -36.40
C ILE A 391 -20.49 -17.74 -35.93
N LEU A 392 -19.50 -17.34 -35.13
CA LEU A 392 -19.41 -16.01 -34.54
C LEU A 392 -19.13 -14.89 -35.56
N LEU A 393 -18.32 -15.18 -36.59
CA LEU A 393 -17.87 -14.19 -37.57
C LEU A 393 -18.70 -14.17 -38.87
N ASP A 394 -19.51 -15.20 -39.12
CA ASP A 394 -20.34 -15.28 -40.32
C ASP A 394 -21.41 -14.17 -40.32
N VAL A 395 -21.35 -13.32 -41.35
CA VAL A 395 -22.27 -12.20 -41.56
C VAL A 395 -23.71 -12.68 -41.76
N SER A 396 -23.91 -13.90 -42.27
CA SER A 396 -25.23 -14.52 -42.42
C SER A 396 -25.87 -14.92 -41.09
N SER A 397 -25.08 -14.98 -40.01
CA SER A 397 -25.53 -15.28 -38.64
C SER A 397 -26.10 -14.05 -37.91
N ALA A 398 -26.64 -13.07 -38.63
CA ALA A 398 -27.16 -11.78 -38.13
C ALA A 398 -28.35 -11.88 -37.13
N GLY A 399 -28.72 -13.08 -36.66
CA GLY A 399 -29.78 -13.33 -35.68
C GLY A 399 -29.31 -13.83 -34.31
N ILE A 400 -27.99 -13.99 -34.08
CA ILE A 400 -27.48 -14.45 -32.79
C ILE A 400 -27.70 -13.36 -31.72
N SER A 401 -28.45 -13.70 -30.66
CA SER A 401 -28.63 -12.77 -29.53
C SER A 401 -27.29 -12.42 -28.86
N HIS A 402 -27.15 -11.20 -28.34
CA HIS A 402 -25.90 -10.75 -27.68
C HIS A 402 -25.45 -11.71 -26.55
N ARG A 403 -26.41 -12.29 -25.81
CA ARG A 403 -26.12 -13.29 -24.77
C ARG A 403 -25.58 -14.61 -25.34
N ALA A 404 -26.15 -15.08 -26.45
CA ALA A 404 -25.65 -16.28 -27.12
C ALA A 404 -24.24 -16.05 -27.69
N GLU A 405 -23.98 -14.88 -28.29
CA GLU A 405 -22.63 -14.48 -28.72
C GLU A 405 -21.63 -14.55 -27.56
N ALA A 406 -21.94 -13.95 -26.41
CA ALA A 406 -21.08 -13.98 -25.23
C ALA A 406 -20.81 -15.40 -24.70
N LEU A 407 -21.82 -16.26 -24.71
CA LEU A 407 -21.70 -17.65 -24.26
C LEU A 407 -20.85 -18.50 -25.22
N LEU A 408 -20.94 -18.27 -26.53
CA LEU A 408 -20.10 -18.96 -27.51
C LEU A 408 -18.63 -18.55 -27.38
N TYR A 409 -18.35 -17.26 -27.15
CA TYR A 409 -17.00 -16.79 -26.81
C TYR A 409 -16.47 -17.43 -25.51
N ALA A 410 -17.31 -17.52 -24.48
CA ALA A 410 -16.93 -18.17 -23.23
C ALA A 410 -16.67 -19.68 -23.41
N ALA A 411 -17.44 -20.36 -24.27
CA ALA A 411 -17.26 -21.78 -24.57
C ALA A 411 -15.95 -22.05 -25.34
N ASP A 412 -15.64 -21.23 -26.36
CA ASP A 412 -14.35 -21.30 -27.08
C ASP A 412 -13.17 -21.10 -26.12
N ARG A 413 -13.27 -20.11 -25.23
CA ARG A 413 -12.23 -19.81 -24.25
C ARG A 413 -12.00 -20.94 -23.26
N ALA A 414 -13.07 -21.55 -22.74
CA ALA A 414 -12.94 -22.66 -21.78
C ALA A 414 -12.14 -23.81 -22.40
N GLU A 415 -12.51 -24.23 -23.62
CA GLU A 415 -11.80 -25.26 -24.36
C GLU A 415 -10.36 -24.85 -24.66
N HIS A 416 -10.14 -23.60 -25.08
CA HIS A 416 -8.82 -23.09 -25.42
C HIS A 416 -7.86 -23.06 -24.21
N VAL A 417 -8.36 -22.62 -23.05
CA VAL A 417 -7.55 -22.58 -21.83
C VAL A 417 -7.18 -23.98 -21.38
N ASP A 418 -8.13 -24.91 -21.36
CA ASP A 418 -7.88 -26.27 -20.85
C ASP A 418 -6.99 -27.10 -21.78
N THR A 419 -7.06 -26.87 -23.10
CA THR A 419 -6.33 -27.71 -24.08
C THR A 419 -5.02 -27.10 -24.58
N VAL A 420 -4.86 -25.77 -24.52
CA VAL A 420 -3.68 -25.09 -25.09
C VAL A 420 -2.96 -24.25 -24.04
N VAL A 421 -3.64 -23.26 -23.44
CA VAL A 421 -2.98 -22.24 -22.60
C VAL A 421 -2.43 -22.85 -21.32
N ARG A 422 -3.27 -23.54 -20.55
CA ARG A 422 -2.88 -24.10 -19.25
C ARG A 422 -1.78 -25.16 -19.40
N PRO A 423 -1.88 -26.16 -20.31
CA PRO A 423 -0.79 -27.11 -20.51
C PRO A 423 0.53 -26.46 -20.91
N ALA A 424 0.52 -25.36 -21.67
CA ALA A 424 1.74 -24.63 -22.02
C ALA A 424 2.37 -23.93 -20.81
N LEU A 425 1.56 -23.26 -19.99
CA LEU A 425 2.03 -22.58 -18.77
C LEU A 425 2.56 -23.58 -17.73
N GLU A 426 1.92 -24.74 -17.58
CA GLU A 426 2.37 -25.80 -16.68
C GLU A 426 3.76 -26.35 -17.04
N ARG A 427 4.13 -26.32 -18.33
CA ARG A 427 5.49 -26.69 -18.79
C ARG A 427 6.51 -25.55 -18.67
N GLY A 428 6.11 -24.37 -18.22
CA GLY A 428 6.99 -23.21 -18.10
C GLY A 428 7.12 -22.36 -19.37
N ALA A 429 6.32 -22.60 -20.42
CA ALA A 429 6.37 -21.83 -21.65
C ALA A 429 5.84 -20.40 -21.47
N VAL A 430 6.26 -19.50 -22.36
CA VAL A 430 5.65 -18.18 -22.52
C VAL A 430 4.48 -18.31 -23.50
N VAL A 431 3.27 -18.03 -23.04
CA VAL A 431 2.07 -18.02 -23.88
C VAL A 431 1.75 -16.59 -24.29
N ILE A 432 1.57 -16.35 -25.58
CA ILE A 432 1.11 -15.06 -26.13
C ILE A 432 -0.22 -15.29 -26.83
N SER A 433 -1.30 -14.72 -26.31
CA SER A 433 -2.64 -14.81 -26.90
C SER A 433 -3.04 -13.51 -27.57
N ASP A 434 -3.42 -13.57 -28.85
CA ASP A 434 -4.19 -12.51 -29.50
C ASP A 434 -5.63 -12.58 -29.01
N ARG A 435 -6.02 -11.61 -28.17
CA ARG A 435 -7.28 -11.56 -27.40
C ARG A 435 -7.37 -12.59 -26.26
N TYR A 436 -8.12 -12.22 -25.22
CA TYR A 436 -8.48 -13.05 -24.09
C TYR A 436 -9.80 -12.55 -23.44
N ILE A 437 -9.93 -12.60 -22.12
CA ILE A 437 -11.12 -12.19 -21.35
C ILE A 437 -11.52 -10.73 -21.62
N ASP A 438 -10.54 -9.83 -21.74
CA ASP A 438 -10.78 -8.39 -21.81
C ASP A 438 -11.49 -8.00 -23.11
N SER A 439 -11.17 -8.70 -24.21
CA SER A 439 -11.94 -8.62 -25.45
C SER A 439 -13.43 -8.90 -25.25
N SER A 440 -13.81 -9.91 -24.48
CA SER A 440 -15.23 -10.18 -24.24
C SER A 440 -15.91 -9.09 -23.42
N VAL A 441 -15.22 -8.56 -22.40
CA VAL A 441 -15.77 -7.49 -21.57
C VAL A 441 -15.92 -6.20 -22.39
N ALA A 442 -15.00 -5.89 -23.29
CA ALA A 442 -15.07 -4.73 -24.15
C ALA A 442 -16.15 -4.88 -25.25
N TYR A 443 -16.14 -5.97 -26.01
CA TYR A 443 -17.06 -6.17 -27.14
C TYR A 443 -18.48 -6.53 -26.68
N GLN A 444 -18.63 -7.58 -25.87
CA GLN A 444 -19.95 -8.03 -25.43
C GLN A 444 -20.46 -7.24 -24.23
N GLY A 445 -19.59 -6.75 -23.34
CA GLY A 445 -20.01 -5.86 -22.26
C GLY A 445 -20.32 -4.45 -22.79
N ALA A 446 -19.29 -3.67 -23.08
CA ALA A 446 -19.45 -2.26 -23.47
C ALA A 446 -20.05 -2.09 -24.88
N GLY A 447 -19.63 -2.90 -25.86
CA GLY A 447 -20.12 -2.80 -27.23
C GLY A 447 -21.60 -3.18 -27.38
N ARG A 448 -21.99 -4.34 -26.84
CA ARG A 448 -23.35 -4.94 -26.94
C ARG A 448 -24.31 -4.57 -25.80
N ASP A 449 -23.91 -3.66 -24.91
CA ASP A 449 -24.68 -3.20 -23.74
C ASP A 449 -25.11 -4.35 -22.80
N LEU A 450 -24.26 -5.36 -22.64
CA LEU A 450 -24.42 -6.35 -21.58
C LEU A 450 -23.68 -5.87 -20.33
N ALA A 451 -24.17 -6.27 -19.16
CA ALA A 451 -23.49 -5.96 -17.91
C ALA A 451 -22.06 -6.53 -17.92
N ALA A 452 -21.06 -5.64 -18.03
CA ALA A 452 -19.64 -6.00 -18.11
C ALA A 452 -19.19 -6.92 -16.96
N THR A 453 -19.77 -6.73 -15.76
CA THR A 453 -19.51 -7.59 -14.59
C THR A 453 -20.01 -9.02 -14.76
N GLU A 454 -21.11 -9.24 -15.48
CA GLU A 454 -21.61 -10.57 -15.80
C GLU A 454 -20.73 -11.28 -16.83
N ILE A 455 -20.29 -10.55 -17.86
CA ILE A 455 -19.38 -11.06 -18.88
C ILE A 455 -18.04 -11.44 -18.27
N ALA A 456 -17.49 -10.57 -17.41
CA ALA A 456 -16.27 -10.87 -16.66
C ALA A 456 -16.45 -12.10 -15.76
N ARG A 457 -17.60 -12.25 -15.10
CA ARG A 457 -17.90 -13.42 -14.25
C ARG A 457 -17.94 -14.72 -15.05
N ILE A 458 -18.64 -14.74 -16.19
CA ILE A 458 -18.73 -15.93 -17.04
C ILE A 458 -17.34 -16.28 -17.59
N SER A 459 -16.57 -15.28 -18.01
CA SER A 459 -15.22 -15.46 -18.55
C SER A 459 -14.23 -15.96 -17.49
N ARG A 460 -14.32 -15.44 -16.25
CA ARG A 460 -13.58 -15.98 -15.09
C ARG A 460 -13.89 -17.44 -14.83
N TRP A 461 -15.18 -17.79 -14.85
CA TRP A 461 -15.61 -19.16 -14.62
C TRP A 461 -15.09 -20.09 -15.72
N ALA A 462 -15.20 -19.68 -16.98
CA ALA A 462 -14.69 -20.41 -18.14
C ALA A 462 -13.17 -20.68 -18.08
N THR A 463 -12.41 -19.81 -17.43
CA THR A 463 -10.94 -19.86 -17.38
C THR A 463 -10.41 -20.39 -16.05
N ASN A 464 -11.32 -20.76 -15.14
CA ASN A 464 -11.02 -21.08 -13.74
C ASN A 464 -10.11 -20.02 -13.07
N GLY A 465 -10.39 -18.75 -13.32
CA GLY A 465 -9.67 -17.62 -12.72
C GLY A 465 -8.28 -17.32 -13.32
N LEU A 466 -7.87 -18.00 -14.39
CA LEU A 466 -6.56 -17.74 -15.02
C LEU A 466 -6.55 -16.34 -15.66
N VAL A 467 -5.67 -15.46 -15.16
CA VAL A 467 -5.44 -14.12 -15.73
C VAL A 467 -4.02 -13.99 -16.32
N PRO A 468 -3.81 -13.12 -17.33
CA PRO A 468 -2.47 -12.85 -17.85
C PRO A 468 -1.57 -12.18 -16.80
N HIS A 469 -0.27 -12.41 -16.91
CA HIS A 469 0.77 -11.68 -16.18
C HIS A 469 0.89 -10.24 -16.71
N LEU A 470 0.68 -10.06 -18.01
CA LEU A 470 0.66 -8.77 -18.67
C LEU A 470 -0.41 -8.77 -19.77
N THR A 471 -1.26 -7.75 -19.77
CA THR A 471 -2.13 -7.41 -20.90
C THR A 471 -1.56 -6.20 -21.63
N VAL A 472 -1.17 -6.36 -22.88
CA VAL A 472 -0.72 -5.27 -23.74
C VAL A 472 -1.94 -4.74 -24.51
N LEU A 473 -2.41 -3.56 -24.16
CA LEU A 473 -3.52 -2.90 -24.84
C LEU A 473 -2.99 -1.96 -25.93
N LEU A 474 -3.23 -2.31 -27.19
CA LEU A 474 -2.95 -1.48 -28.36
C LEU A 474 -4.09 -0.48 -28.56
N ASP A 475 -3.89 0.75 -28.11
CA ASP A 475 -4.87 1.84 -28.24
C ASP A 475 -4.72 2.57 -29.58
N VAL A 476 -5.79 2.61 -30.36
CA VAL A 476 -5.89 3.35 -31.61
C VAL A 476 -7.33 3.84 -31.77
N SER A 477 -7.51 4.99 -32.42
CA SER A 477 -8.86 5.47 -32.75
C SER A 477 -9.54 4.49 -33.73
N PRO A 478 -10.85 4.23 -33.58
CA PRO A 478 -11.58 3.39 -34.53
C PRO A 478 -11.48 3.88 -35.98
N GLU A 479 -11.39 5.20 -36.17
CA GLU A 479 -11.26 5.84 -37.48
C GLU A 479 -9.93 5.47 -38.15
N THR A 480 -8.80 5.61 -37.44
CA THR A 480 -7.48 5.23 -37.95
C THR A 480 -7.34 3.71 -38.11
N ALA A 481 -7.96 2.93 -37.23
CA ALA A 481 -7.93 1.47 -37.34
C ALA A 481 -8.69 0.95 -38.57
N ARG A 482 -9.79 1.63 -38.96
CA ARG A 482 -10.58 1.31 -40.14
C ARG A 482 -9.80 1.48 -41.45
N GLU A 483 -8.90 2.46 -41.52
CA GLU A 483 -8.03 2.70 -42.69
C GLU A 483 -7.06 1.54 -42.94
N ARG A 484 -6.84 0.67 -41.95
CA ARG A 484 -5.91 -0.47 -42.04
C ARG A 484 -6.58 -1.76 -42.51
N PHE A 485 -7.90 -1.78 -42.70
CA PHE A 485 -8.58 -2.98 -43.20
C PHE A 485 -8.32 -3.18 -44.69
N THR A 486 -7.79 -4.35 -45.03
CA THR A 486 -7.49 -4.75 -46.42
C THR A 486 -8.53 -5.72 -46.99
N GLU A 487 -9.34 -6.33 -46.14
CA GLU A 487 -10.33 -7.36 -46.49
C GLU A 487 -11.76 -6.88 -46.19
N ALA A 488 -12.75 -7.63 -46.69
CA ALA A 488 -14.15 -7.38 -46.37
C ALA A 488 -14.38 -7.59 -44.86
N PRO A 489 -15.02 -6.64 -44.15
CA PRO A 489 -15.16 -6.71 -42.71
C PRO A 489 -16.05 -7.88 -42.29
N ASP A 490 -15.67 -8.56 -41.22
CA ASP A 490 -16.51 -9.59 -40.60
C ASP A 490 -17.75 -8.98 -39.90
N ARG A 491 -18.58 -9.83 -39.29
CA ARG A 491 -19.80 -9.38 -38.61
C ARG A 491 -19.56 -8.33 -37.50
N LEU A 492 -18.47 -8.44 -36.75
CA LEU A 492 -18.15 -7.50 -35.66
C LEU A 492 -17.44 -6.24 -36.19
N GLU A 493 -16.61 -6.39 -37.21
CA GLU A 493 -15.96 -5.28 -37.89
C GLU A 493 -16.97 -4.44 -38.70
N SER A 494 -18.10 -5.03 -39.09
CA SER A 494 -19.20 -4.33 -39.78
C SER A 494 -20.09 -3.49 -38.85
N GLU A 495 -19.83 -3.47 -37.54
CA GLU A 495 -20.60 -2.67 -36.58
C GLU A 495 -20.38 -1.16 -36.76
N PRO A 496 -21.33 -0.31 -36.31
CA PRO A 496 -21.22 1.15 -36.43
C PRO A 496 -20.01 1.73 -35.67
N ALA A 497 -19.54 2.91 -36.07
CA ALA A 497 -18.41 3.59 -35.41
C ALA A 497 -18.63 3.78 -33.89
N GLU A 498 -19.86 4.09 -33.47
CA GLU A 498 -20.24 4.22 -32.05
C GLU A 498 -19.99 2.95 -31.25
N PHE A 499 -20.20 1.77 -31.86
CA PHE A 499 -19.91 0.48 -31.23
C PHE A 499 -18.41 0.37 -30.94
N HIS A 500 -17.56 0.64 -31.93
CA HIS A 500 -16.10 0.57 -31.77
C HIS A 500 -15.57 1.63 -30.79
N GLN A 501 -16.19 2.81 -30.72
CA GLN A 501 -15.88 3.82 -29.71
C GLN A 501 -16.22 3.32 -28.29
N ARG A 502 -17.38 2.66 -28.09
CA ARG A 502 -17.71 2.02 -26.81
C ARG A 502 -16.74 0.90 -26.46
N VAL A 503 -16.34 0.09 -27.43
CA VAL A 503 -15.34 -0.98 -27.24
C VAL A 503 -14.00 -0.40 -26.78
N ARG A 504 -13.49 0.63 -27.47
CA ARG A 504 -12.25 1.33 -27.08
C ARG A 504 -12.36 1.90 -25.66
N ALA A 505 -13.45 2.58 -25.35
CA ALA A 505 -13.70 3.11 -24.00
C ALA A 505 -13.74 1.99 -22.94
N GLY A 506 -14.33 0.84 -23.27
CA GLY A 506 -14.35 -0.35 -22.43
C GLY A 506 -12.95 -0.87 -22.11
N PHE A 507 -12.09 -1.01 -23.11
CA PHE A 507 -10.69 -1.41 -22.91
C PHE A 507 -9.91 -0.43 -22.03
N LEU A 508 -10.03 0.88 -22.31
CA LEU A 508 -9.34 1.90 -21.52
C LEU A 508 -9.85 1.94 -20.07
N ALA A 509 -11.13 1.68 -19.84
CA ALA A 509 -11.70 1.56 -18.50
C ALA A 509 -11.15 0.34 -17.74
N LEU A 510 -10.98 -0.81 -18.42
CA LEU A 510 -10.35 -2.00 -17.84
C LEU A 510 -8.89 -1.72 -17.47
N ALA A 511 -8.13 -1.10 -18.37
CA ALA A 511 -6.74 -0.75 -18.12
C ALA A 511 -6.57 0.24 -16.96
N ALA A 512 -7.46 1.24 -16.85
CA ALA A 512 -7.46 2.19 -15.74
C ALA A 512 -7.82 1.57 -14.39
N ALA A 513 -8.57 0.45 -14.38
CA ALA A 513 -8.96 -0.25 -13.16
C ALA A 513 -7.82 -1.11 -12.58
N ASP A 514 -6.86 -1.55 -13.41
CA ASP A 514 -5.76 -2.44 -13.00
C ASP A 514 -4.41 -2.06 -13.67
N PRO A 515 -3.86 -0.86 -13.39
CA PRO A 515 -2.68 -0.35 -14.10
C PRO A 515 -1.40 -1.18 -13.88
N ALA A 516 -1.40 -2.11 -12.92
CA ALA A 516 -0.26 -3.00 -12.70
C ALA A 516 -0.20 -4.13 -13.74
N ARG A 517 -1.36 -4.63 -14.19
CA ARG A 517 -1.49 -5.72 -15.16
C ARG A 517 -1.53 -5.24 -16.61
N TYR A 518 -1.90 -3.98 -16.87
CA TYR A 518 -1.99 -3.46 -18.23
C TYR A 518 -0.79 -2.60 -18.63
N LEU A 519 -0.38 -2.75 -19.89
CA LEU A 519 0.47 -1.80 -20.61
C LEU A 519 -0.35 -1.23 -21.76
N VAL A 520 -0.76 0.03 -21.66
CA VAL A 520 -1.44 0.74 -22.75
C VAL A 520 -0.38 1.35 -23.66
N VAL A 521 -0.43 1.01 -24.95
CA VAL A 521 0.51 1.50 -25.96
C VAL A 521 -0.26 2.18 -27.08
N ASP A 522 0.19 3.37 -27.47
CA ASP A 522 -0.34 4.09 -28.61
C ASP A 522 0.04 3.35 -29.91
N ALA A 523 -0.96 2.68 -30.50
CA ALA A 523 -0.82 1.91 -31.72
C ALA A 523 -1.02 2.75 -33.00
N GLY A 524 -1.12 4.09 -32.86
CA GLY A 524 -0.98 5.04 -33.96
C GLY A 524 0.47 5.19 -34.45
N GLN A 525 1.44 4.76 -33.64
CA GLN A 525 2.87 4.82 -33.96
C GLN A 525 3.30 3.71 -34.94
N LEU A 526 4.54 3.81 -35.44
CA LEU A 526 5.15 2.76 -36.26
C LEU A 526 5.24 1.43 -35.49
N PRO A 527 5.02 0.26 -36.14
CA PRO A 527 5.02 -1.04 -35.48
C PRO A 527 6.29 -1.31 -34.64
N GLU A 528 7.46 -0.91 -35.11
CA GLU A 528 8.74 -1.13 -34.43
C GLU A 528 8.86 -0.31 -33.14
N ALA A 529 8.26 0.88 -33.11
CA ALA A 529 8.21 1.72 -31.91
C ALA A 529 7.30 1.09 -30.86
N VAL A 530 6.13 0.59 -31.27
CA VAL A 530 5.20 -0.17 -30.41
C VAL A 530 5.91 -1.39 -29.83
N THR A 531 6.55 -2.20 -30.67
CA THR A 531 7.31 -3.39 -30.22
C THR A 531 8.39 -3.00 -29.21
N SER A 532 9.12 -1.91 -29.45
CA SER A 532 10.19 -1.44 -28.56
C SER A 532 9.67 -1.09 -27.15
N VAL A 533 8.52 -0.43 -27.05
CA VAL A 533 7.89 -0.12 -25.75
C VAL A 533 7.49 -1.39 -25.03
N VAL A 534 6.88 -2.35 -25.73
CA VAL A 534 6.43 -3.61 -25.14
C VAL A 534 7.62 -4.45 -24.66
N ARG A 535 8.69 -4.55 -25.46
CA ARG A 535 9.93 -5.24 -25.07
C ARG A 535 10.55 -4.65 -23.81
N HIS A 536 10.63 -3.32 -23.71
CA HIS A 536 11.19 -2.67 -22.53
C HIS A 536 10.44 -3.04 -21.24
N ARG A 537 9.10 -3.15 -21.31
CA ARG A 537 8.30 -3.61 -20.18
C ARG A 537 8.54 -5.09 -19.87
N LEU A 538 8.61 -5.92 -20.91
CA LEU A 538 8.84 -7.36 -20.77
C LEU A 538 10.25 -7.68 -20.25
N ASP A 539 11.26 -6.89 -20.55
CA ASP A 539 12.62 -7.02 -19.99
C ASP A 539 12.64 -6.96 -18.45
N GLN A 540 11.66 -6.27 -17.84
CA GLN A 540 11.56 -6.14 -16.39
C GLN A 540 10.72 -7.24 -15.74
N MET A 541 9.91 -7.96 -16.53
CA MET A 541 8.88 -8.87 -16.02
C MET A 541 9.10 -10.33 -16.41
N LEU A 542 9.71 -10.58 -17.57
CA LEU A 542 9.98 -11.94 -18.03
C LEU A 542 10.98 -12.60 -17.07
N PRO A 543 10.72 -13.85 -16.65
CA PRO A 543 11.72 -14.63 -15.94
C PRO A 543 12.93 -14.86 -16.87
N LEU A 544 14.13 -15.01 -16.29
CA LEU A 544 15.33 -15.36 -17.06
C LEU A 544 15.13 -16.72 -17.73
N SER A 545 15.61 -16.88 -18.96
CA SER A 545 15.59 -18.19 -19.62
C SER A 545 16.59 -19.15 -18.97
N GLU A 546 16.36 -20.47 -19.10
CA GLU A 546 17.31 -21.46 -18.58
C GLU A 546 18.73 -21.27 -19.16
N ALA A 547 18.82 -20.81 -20.41
CA ALA A 547 20.08 -20.48 -21.06
C ALA A 547 20.77 -19.27 -20.41
N GLU A 548 20.03 -18.21 -20.09
CA GLU A 548 20.55 -17.02 -19.40
C GLU A 548 20.98 -17.33 -17.98
N VAL A 549 20.20 -18.13 -17.24
CA VAL A 549 20.55 -18.59 -15.89
C VAL A 549 21.86 -19.37 -15.91
N LYS A 550 22.01 -20.32 -16.85
CA LYS A 550 23.24 -21.09 -17.01
C LYS A 550 24.44 -20.20 -17.38
N ALA A 551 24.26 -19.26 -18.30
CA ALA A 551 25.31 -18.31 -18.67
C ALA A 551 25.74 -17.42 -17.50
N GLN A 552 24.80 -16.97 -16.66
CA GLN A 552 25.11 -16.21 -15.44
C GLN A 552 25.85 -17.05 -14.40
N GLU A 553 25.49 -18.32 -14.23
CA GLU A 553 26.20 -19.22 -13.33
C GLU A 553 27.64 -19.50 -13.81
N GLU A 554 27.83 -19.68 -15.12
CA GLU A 554 29.16 -19.84 -15.72
C GLU A 554 30.00 -18.55 -15.57
N ALA A 555 29.41 -17.39 -15.82
CA ALA A 555 30.07 -16.10 -15.61
C ALA A 555 30.43 -15.86 -14.13
N ARG A 556 29.56 -16.23 -13.20
CA ARG A 556 29.84 -16.15 -11.75
C ARG A 556 31.01 -17.04 -11.37
N LYS A 557 31.04 -18.30 -11.84
CA LYS A 557 32.15 -19.22 -11.59
C LYS A 557 33.47 -18.68 -12.15
N ALA A 558 33.45 -18.12 -13.36
CA ALA A 558 34.63 -17.50 -13.96
C ALA A 558 35.12 -16.28 -13.16
N ALA A 559 34.21 -15.43 -12.69
CA ALA A 559 34.54 -14.27 -11.86
C ALA A 559 35.09 -14.66 -10.48
N GLU A 560 34.54 -15.70 -9.85
CA GLU A 560 35.06 -16.26 -8.60
C GLU A 560 36.47 -16.83 -8.77
N GLU A 561 36.73 -17.53 -9.88
CA GLU A 561 38.05 -18.06 -10.20
C GLU A 561 39.07 -16.93 -10.45
N GLU A 562 38.68 -15.88 -11.18
CA GLU A 562 39.53 -14.72 -11.41
C GLU A 562 39.83 -13.95 -10.12
N ALA A 563 38.82 -13.77 -9.26
CA ALA A 563 39.00 -13.16 -7.94
C ALA A 563 39.94 -13.98 -7.05
N ARG A 564 39.83 -15.32 -7.08
CA ARG A 564 40.76 -16.20 -6.34
C ARG A 564 42.19 -16.02 -6.83
N ARG A 565 42.42 -15.98 -8.15
CA ARG A 565 43.75 -15.75 -8.73
C ARG A 565 44.32 -14.40 -8.32
N ARG A 566 43.53 -13.32 -8.36
CA ARG A 566 43.96 -11.99 -7.93
C ARG A 566 44.29 -11.94 -6.43
N ALA A 567 43.51 -12.63 -5.59
CA ALA A 567 43.78 -12.72 -4.16
C ALA A 567 45.06 -13.51 -3.85
N GLU A 568 45.32 -14.60 -4.59
CA GLU A 568 46.57 -15.37 -4.50
C GLU A 568 47.77 -14.51 -4.93
N GLU A 569 47.66 -13.73 -6.01
CA GLU A 569 48.70 -12.80 -6.47
C GLU A 569 48.96 -11.66 -5.48
N GLU A 570 47.91 -11.07 -4.88
CA GLU A 570 48.05 -10.02 -3.88
C GLU A 570 48.66 -10.54 -2.57
N ALA A 571 48.29 -11.76 -2.15
CA ALA A 571 48.88 -12.42 -1.00
C ALA A 571 50.38 -12.72 -1.23
N ALA A 572 50.75 -13.16 -2.44
CA ALA A 572 52.15 -13.37 -2.81
C ALA A 572 52.96 -12.06 -2.77
N ARG A 573 52.40 -10.95 -3.27
CA ARG A 573 53.05 -9.62 -3.20
C ARG A 573 53.23 -9.15 -1.76
N LYS A 574 52.19 -9.26 -0.92
CA LYS A 574 52.29 -8.89 0.50
C LYS A 574 53.34 -9.72 1.24
N ALA A 575 53.41 -11.03 0.98
CA ALA A 575 54.43 -11.89 1.56
C ALA A 575 55.86 -11.49 1.11
N GLU A 576 56.02 -11.06 -0.14
CA GLU A 576 57.31 -10.55 -0.65
C GLU A 576 57.69 -9.20 -0.02
N GLU A 577 56.73 -8.27 0.11
CA GLU A 577 56.93 -6.99 0.78
C GLU A 577 57.30 -7.19 2.27
N GLU A 578 56.61 -8.07 2.99
CA GLU A 578 56.94 -8.41 4.38
C GLU A 578 58.34 -9.02 4.49
N ARG A 579 58.77 -9.83 3.52
CA ARG A 579 60.13 -10.38 3.50
C ARG A 579 61.17 -9.26 3.34
N LEU A 580 60.95 -8.34 2.41
CA LEU A 580 61.84 -7.21 2.17
C LEU A 580 61.89 -6.24 3.37
N GLU A 581 60.78 -6.03 4.07
CA GLU A 581 60.76 -5.22 5.29
C GLU A 581 61.55 -5.86 6.43
N ARG A 582 61.43 -7.18 6.61
CA ARG A 582 62.24 -7.92 7.60
C ARG A 582 63.73 -7.79 7.29
N GLU A 583 64.13 -7.99 6.04
CA GLU A 583 65.52 -7.81 5.60
C GLU A 583 66.04 -6.37 5.87
N ARG A 584 65.20 -5.34 5.64
CA ARG A 584 65.56 -3.94 5.97
C ARG A 584 65.69 -3.71 7.47
N GLN A 585 64.79 -4.27 8.28
CA GLN A 585 64.85 -4.12 9.74
C GLN A 585 66.10 -4.81 10.32
N GLU A 586 66.46 -5.98 9.82
CA GLU A 586 67.69 -6.68 10.20
C GLU A 586 68.93 -5.87 9.82
N ALA A 587 68.96 -5.28 8.61
CA ALA A 587 70.06 -4.41 8.18
C ALA A 587 70.20 -3.16 9.07
N LEU A 588 69.08 -2.52 9.44
CA LEU A 588 69.07 -1.37 10.35
C LEU A 588 69.51 -1.74 11.77
N ALA A 589 69.09 -2.90 12.27
CA ALA A 589 69.50 -3.40 13.58
C ALA A 589 71.01 -3.66 13.62
N LYS A 590 71.57 -4.23 12.55
CA LYS A 590 73.01 -4.44 12.41
C LYS A 590 73.78 -3.12 12.39
N ALA A 591 73.32 -2.13 11.63
CA ALA A 591 73.96 -0.81 11.58
C ALA A 591 73.93 -0.09 12.95
N ARG A 592 72.83 -0.21 13.72
CA ARG A 592 72.75 0.34 15.07
C ARG A 592 73.70 -0.34 16.05
N ALA A 593 73.81 -1.68 15.96
CA ALA A 593 74.76 -2.43 16.79
C ALA A 593 76.21 -2.00 16.50
N GLU A 594 76.57 -1.81 15.24
CA GLU A 594 77.89 -1.29 14.83
C GLU A 594 78.14 0.14 15.35
N GLU A 595 77.12 1.02 15.32
CA GLU A 595 77.23 2.38 15.85
C GLU A 595 77.37 2.42 17.38
N GLU A 596 76.63 1.56 18.10
CA GLU A 596 76.76 1.42 19.56
C GLU A 596 78.14 0.88 19.96
N GLU A 597 78.67 -0.09 19.21
CA GLU A 597 80.02 -0.61 19.44
C GLU A 597 81.07 0.47 19.22
N ARG A 598 80.90 1.31 18.19
CA ARG A 598 81.78 2.46 17.94
C ARG A 598 81.71 3.49 19.08
N LYS A 599 80.51 3.84 19.56
CA LYS A 599 80.34 4.75 20.70
C LYS A 599 80.96 4.21 21.99
N ARG A 600 80.88 2.90 22.22
CA ARG A 600 81.56 2.25 23.37
C ARG A 600 83.07 2.41 23.29
N ARG A 601 83.67 2.19 22.12
CA ARG A 601 85.11 2.37 21.91
C ARG A 601 85.52 3.83 22.15
N GLU A 602 84.76 4.80 21.61
CA GLU A 602 85.03 6.23 21.82
C GLU A 602 84.92 6.65 23.30
N LEU A 603 83.95 6.11 24.05
CA LEU A 603 83.82 6.35 25.50
C LEU A 603 84.97 5.72 26.30
N GLU A 604 85.45 4.55 25.90
CA GLU A 604 86.57 3.87 26.53
C GLU A 604 87.88 4.65 26.32
N GLU A 605 88.12 5.15 25.10
CA GLU A 605 89.22 6.06 24.79
C GLU A 605 89.13 7.38 25.57
N ALA A 606 87.93 7.96 25.71
CA ALA A 606 87.73 9.18 26.48
C ALA A 606 88.05 8.99 27.97
N ARG A 607 87.65 7.84 28.54
CA ARG A 607 87.99 7.48 29.93
C ARG A 607 89.49 7.29 30.13
N GLN A 608 90.18 6.69 29.16
CA GLN A 608 91.65 6.58 29.21
C GLN A 608 92.32 7.96 29.23
N ARG A 609 91.89 8.88 28.34
CA ARG A 609 92.41 10.27 28.31
C ARG A 609 92.09 11.06 29.58
N GLU A 610 90.98 10.78 30.24
CA GLU A 610 90.61 11.42 31.49
C GLU A 610 91.42 10.87 32.68
N ALA A 611 91.69 9.56 32.70
CA ALA A 611 92.58 8.93 33.66
C ALA A 611 94.03 9.44 33.52
N GLU A 612 94.52 9.63 32.29
CA GLU A 612 95.83 10.25 32.03
C GLU A 612 95.90 11.68 32.56
N ARG A 613 94.86 12.52 32.30
CA ARG A 613 94.78 13.88 32.84
C ARG A 613 94.72 13.93 34.37
N GLN A 614 94.02 12.98 35.00
CA GLN A 614 93.98 12.88 36.47
C GLN A 614 95.33 12.43 37.05
N ALA A 615 96.05 11.52 36.38
CA ALA A 615 97.39 11.11 36.75
C ALA A 615 98.40 12.27 36.62
N GLU A 616 98.26 13.10 35.58
CA GLU A 616 99.09 14.28 35.35
C GLU A 616 98.79 15.40 36.37
N ALA A 617 97.52 15.64 36.69
CA ALA A 617 97.11 16.56 37.75
C ALA A 617 97.53 16.08 39.16
N ALA A 618 97.58 14.75 39.40
CA ALA A 618 98.12 14.18 40.63
C ALA A 618 99.64 14.34 40.73
N ARG A 619 100.37 14.32 39.61
CA ARG A 619 101.80 14.65 39.56
C ARG A 619 102.05 16.13 39.86
N GLN A 620 101.25 17.04 39.28
CA GLN A 620 101.36 18.48 39.55
C GLN A 620 101.05 18.83 41.02
N ARG A 621 100.04 18.21 41.65
CA ARG A 621 99.76 18.39 43.09
C ARG A 621 100.83 17.80 44.02
N ALA A 622 101.65 16.87 43.53
CA ALA A 622 102.78 16.31 44.28
C ALA A 622 104.05 17.17 44.14
N GLU A 623 104.18 17.97 43.07
CA GLU A 623 105.25 18.94 42.88
C GLU A 623 105.01 20.25 43.65
N ASP A 624 103.75 20.68 43.83
CA ASP A 624 103.40 21.88 44.62
C ASP A 624 103.47 21.68 46.16
N ALA A 625 103.85 20.49 46.63
CA ALA A 625 103.99 20.13 48.05
C ALA A 625 105.44 19.93 48.53
N ARG A 626 106.43 20.39 47.75
CA ARG A 626 107.87 20.43 48.10
C ARG A 626 108.39 21.85 48.00
#